data_AF-A0A965JRK0-F1
#
_entry.id   AF-A0A965JRK0-F1
#
_cell.length_a   1.000
_cell.length_b   1.000
_cell.length_c   1.000
_cell.angle_alpha   90.00
_cell.angle_beta   90.00
_cell.angle_gamma   90.00
#
_symmetry.space_group_name_H-M   'P 1'
#
loop_
_entity.id
_entity.type
_entity.pdbx_description
1 polymer ?
#
loop_
_entity_poly.entity_id
_entity_poly.type
_entity_poly.pdbx_seq_one_letter_code
_entity_poly.pdbx_strand_id
1 'polypeptide(L)'
;MNPCPCPVIHADAHWRTVDFISDLHLSAESPATFAAWERYLQETPADAVWILGDLFEVWVGDDAALSHPDSFEGHCVQALKQATQRLSVSFLPGNRDFLVGDDLLAHCGVLRLADPTVLHIWDRRVLVSHGDAWCLDDVEYQAFRQQVRSPAWQNDFLSKPLLERQAVARHMRQASETRKSGLPDMSLWADVDRDEALKWMGDTNAADFVHG
;
A
#
# COMPACT_ATOMS: atom_id res chain seq x y z
N MET A 1 -18.64 22.71 11.22
CA MET A 1 -17.44 21.93 10.87
C MET A 1 -17.57 21.53 9.42
N ASN A 2 -16.56 21.81 8.60
CA ASN A 2 -16.54 21.31 7.22
C ASN A 2 -16.45 19.78 7.25
N PRO A 3 -17.08 19.07 6.31
CA PRO A 3 -16.94 17.62 6.21
C PRO A 3 -15.47 17.25 5.98
N CYS A 4 -15.03 16.11 6.53
CA CYS A 4 -13.69 15.58 6.33
C CYS A 4 -13.42 15.41 4.82
N PRO A 5 -12.28 15.89 4.29
CA PRO A 5 -11.99 15.85 2.84
C PRO A 5 -11.71 14.44 2.30
N CYS A 6 -11.49 13.48 3.18
CA CYS A 6 -11.27 12.07 2.86
C CYS A 6 -12.15 11.15 3.72
N PRO A 7 -12.28 9.85 3.35
CA PRO A 7 -13.03 8.88 4.13
C PRO A 7 -12.54 8.79 5.58
N VAL A 8 -13.50 8.62 6.49
CA VAL A 8 -13.23 8.34 7.92
C VAL A 8 -13.68 6.92 8.21
N ILE A 9 -12.76 6.07 8.63
CA ILE A 9 -13.04 4.73 9.13
C ILE A 9 -13.09 4.82 10.65
N HIS A 10 -14.18 4.31 11.23
CA HIS A 10 -14.32 4.21 12.68
C HIS A 10 -13.85 2.82 13.11
N ALA A 11 -12.92 2.77 14.07
CA ALA A 11 -12.52 1.51 14.68
C ALA A 11 -13.73 0.83 15.33
N ASP A 12 -13.78 -0.49 15.27
CA ASP A 12 -14.80 -1.22 16.01
C ASP A 12 -14.62 -1.00 17.53
N ALA A 13 -15.73 -0.98 18.26
CA ALA A 13 -15.74 -0.67 19.69
C ALA A 13 -14.89 -1.64 20.54
N HIS A 14 -14.57 -2.82 20.02
CA HIS A 14 -13.76 -3.82 20.71
C HIS A 14 -12.25 -3.68 20.44
N TRP A 15 -11.83 -2.87 19.45
CA TRP A 15 -10.42 -2.68 19.14
C TRP A 15 -9.68 -1.97 20.28
N ARG A 16 -8.58 -2.59 20.70
CA ARG A 16 -7.63 -2.13 21.74
C ARG A 16 -6.25 -1.88 21.16
N THR A 17 -5.89 -2.56 20.08
CA THR A 17 -4.59 -2.40 19.42
C THR A 17 -4.78 -2.43 17.91
N VAL A 18 -4.17 -1.46 17.24
CA VAL A 18 -4.07 -1.40 15.78
C VAL A 18 -2.60 -1.31 15.42
N ASP A 19 -2.14 -2.24 14.59
CA ASP A 19 -0.80 -2.20 14.04
C ASP A 19 -0.82 -1.55 12.66
N PHE A 20 0.20 -0.72 12.37
CA PHE A 20 0.45 -0.18 11.04
C PHE A 20 1.75 -0.79 10.50
N ILE A 21 1.73 -1.30 9.27
CA ILE A 21 2.90 -1.85 8.58
C ILE A 21 2.94 -1.33 7.13
N SER A 22 4.13 -1.19 6.55
CA SER A 22 4.35 -0.78 5.16
C SER A 22 5.73 -1.23 4.68
N ASP A 23 5.98 -1.13 3.37
CA ASP A 23 7.32 -1.25 2.78
C ASP A 23 8.03 -2.58 3.08
N LEU A 24 7.24 -3.66 3.14
CA LEU A 24 7.74 -5.01 3.33
C LEU A 24 8.40 -5.57 2.07
N HIS A 25 7.97 -5.12 0.90
CA HIS A 25 8.50 -5.53 -0.40
C HIS A 25 8.60 -7.05 -0.55
N LEU A 26 7.50 -7.75 -0.27
CA LEU A 26 7.41 -9.20 -0.37
C LEU A 26 7.74 -9.66 -1.80
N SER A 27 8.66 -10.64 -1.89
CA SER A 27 9.07 -11.26 -3.15
C SER A 27 9.50 -12.72 -2.92
N ALA A 28 9.38 -13.54 -3.97
CA ALA A 28 9.87 -14.92 -3.95
C ALA A 28 11.40 -15.02 -3.70
N GLU A 29 12.13 -13.95 -4.00
CA GLU A 29 13.57 -13.84 -3.77
C GLU A 29 13.92 -13.55 -2.29
N SER A 30 12.93 -13.13 -1.48
CA SER A 30 13.08 -12.79 -0.06
C SER A 30 12.21 -13.68 0.86
N PRO A 31 12.41 -15.01 0.87
CA PRO A 31 11.54 -15.94 1.59
C PRO A 31 11.54 -15.74 3.11
N ALA A 32 12.63 -15.20 3.68
CA ALA A 32 12.69 -14.89 5.11
C ALA A 32 11.74 -13.74 5.50
N THR A 33 11.63 -12.71 4.66
CA THR A 33 10.69 -11.58 4.87
C THR A 33 9.25 -12.07 4.78
N PHE A 34 8.94 -12.90 3.77
CA PHE A 34 7.63 -13.55 3.66
C PHE A 34 7.29 -14.36 4.91
N ALA A 35 8.18 -15.25 5.36
CA ALA A 35 7.93 -16.09 6.53
C ALA A 35 7.76 -15.25 7.82
N ALA A 36 8.50 -14.15 7.96
CA ALA A 36 8.35 -13.24 9.09
C ALA A 36 6.98 -12.53 9.07
N TRP A 37 6.56 -12.04 7.91
CA TRP A 37 5.25 -11.40 7.73
C TRP A 37 4.09 -12.36 7.93
N GLU A 38 4.16 -13.55 7.34
CA GLU A 38 3.14 -14.59 7.48
C GLU A 38 2.95 -14.99 8.95
N ARG A 39 4.07 -15.26 9.65
CA ARG A 39 4.03 -15.56 11.09
C ARG A 39 3.47 -14.38 11.89
N TYR A 40 3.89 -13.15 11.61
CA TYR A 40 3.35 -11.96 12.25
C TYR A 40 1.82 -11.87 12.07
N LEU A 41 1.31 -12.10 10.85
CA LEU A 41 -0.12 -12.15 10.56
C LEU A 41 -0.85 -13.33 11.21
N GLN A 42 -0.16 -14.34 11.71
CA GLN A 42 -0.77 -15.42 12.50
C GLN A 42 -0.74 -15.12 14.01
N GLU A 43 0.29 -14.42 14.48
CA GLU A 43 0.60 -14.30 15.91
C GLU A 43 0.29 -12.92 16.52
N THR A 44 0.16 -11.84 15.72
CA THR A 44 -0.05 -10.50 16.30
C THR A 44 -1.30 -10.46 17.18
N PRO A 45 -1.21 -9.90 18.41
CA PRO A 45 -2.37 -9.73 19.29
C PRO A 45 -3.24 -8.53 18.90
N ALA A 46 -2.90 -7.80 17.84
CA ALA A 46 -3.68 -6.66 17.36
C ALA A 46 -5.07 -7.08 16.88
N ASP A 47 -6.04 -6.20 17.11
CA ASP A 47 -7.42 -6.38 16.64
C ASP A 47 -7.53 -6.01 15.16
N ALA A 48 -6.67 -5.10 14.69
CA ALA A 48 -6.57 -4.72 13.29
C ALA A 48 -5.12 -4.49 12.84
N VAL A 49 -4.87 -4.78 11.56
CA VAL A 49 -3.60 -4.48 10.87
C VAL A 49 -3.91 -3.63 9.65
N TRP A 50 -3.29 -2.45 9.59
CA TRP A 50 -3.39 -1.50 8.50
C TRP A 50 -2.10 -1.55 7.69
N ILE A 51 -2.19 -2.05 6.46
CA ILE A 51 -1.07 -2.18 5.52
C ILE A 51 -1.05 -0.91 4.67
N LEU A 52 -0.05 -0.05 4.88
CA LEU A 52 0.05 1.30 4.28
C LEU A 52 0.94 1.33 3.01
N GLY A 53 0.74 0.34 2.15
CA GLY A 53 1.38 0.28 0.83
C GLY A 53 2.70 -0.47 0.81
N ASP A 54 3.12 -0.78 -0.41
CA ASP A 54 4.38 -1.46 -0.72
C ASP A 54 4.58 -2.77 0.07
N LEU A 55 3.47 -3.48 0.31
CA LEU A 55 3.48 -4.83 0.82
C LEU A 55 4.22 -5.75 -0.15
N PHE A 56 3.92 -5.61 -1.44
CA PHE A 56 4.56 -6.39 -2.49
C PHE A 56 5.67 -5.59 -3.14
N GLU A 57 6.77 -6.27 -3.48
CA GLU A 57 7.86 -5.64 -4.24
C GLU A 57 7.41 -5.24 -5.66
N VAL A 58 6.41 -5.95 -6.19
CA VAL A 58 5.68 -5.61 -7.42
C VAL A 58 4.31 -6.29 -7.41
N TRP A 59 3.28 -5.59 -7.89
CA TRP A 59 2.01 -6.22 -8.26
C TRP A 59 1.67 -5.92 -9.71
N VAL A 60 1.53 -6.97 -10.53
CA VAL A 60 1.26 -6.82 -11.97
C VAL A 60 -0.20 -7.04 -12.35
N GLY A 61 -1.07 -7.32 -11.38
CA GLY A 61 -2.49 -7.60 -11.57
C GLY A 61 -2.94 -8.86 -10.84
N ASP A 62 -4.18 -8.86 -10.40
CA ASP A 62 -4.71 -9.86 -9.47
C ASP A 62 -4.75 -11.29 -10.04
N ASP A 63 -4.80 -11.44 -11.37
CA ASP A 63 -4.77 -12.73 -12.05
C ASP A 63 -3.43 -13.48 -11.86
N ALA A 64 -2.35 -12.75 -11.53
CA ALA A 64 -1.08 -13.36 -11.14
C ALA A 64 -1.23 -14.24 -9.89
N ALA A 65 -2.13 -13.89 -8.97
CA ALA A 65 -2.43 -14.67 -7.77
C ALA A 65 -3.65 -15.58 -7.95
N LEU A 66 -4.77 -15.01 -8.41
CA LEU A 66 -6.06 -15.71 -8.43
C LEU A 66 -6.12 -16.84 -9.45
N SER A 67 -5.40 -16.73 -10.57
CA SER A 67 -5.33 -17.80 -11.59
C SER A 67 -4.21 -18.81 -11.32
N HIS A 68 -3.29 -18.50 -10.40
CA HIS A 68 -2.11 -19.31 -10.10
C HIS A 68 -1.94 -19.42 -8.57
N PRO A 69 -2.82 -20.16 -7.86
CA PRO A 69 -2.81 -20.20 -6.40
C PRO A 69 -1.52 -20.76 -5.78
N ASP A 70 -0.78 -21.60 -6.52
CA ASP A 70 0.52 -22.15 -6.10
C ASP A 70 1.71 -21.19 -6.36
N SER A 71 1.44 -20.00 -6.91
CA SER A 71 2.45 -18.94 -7.07
C SER A 71 2.80 -18.27 -5.74
N PHE A 72 3.87 -17.48 -5.72
CA PHE A 72 4.23 -16.68 -4.56
C PHE A 72 3.13 -15.67 -4.20
N GLU A 73 2.56 -15.00 -5.20
CA GLU A 73 1.44 -14.07 -5.04
C GLU A 73 0.18 -14.78 -4.52
N GLY A 74 -0.06 -16.02 -4.99
CA GLY A 74 -1.12 -16.90 -4.49
C GLY A 74 -0.96 -17.25 -3.01
N HIS A 75 0.26 -17.58 -2.56
CA HIS A 75 0.55 -17.80 -1.14
C HIS A 75 0.33 -16.54 -0.29
N CYS A 76 0.69 -15.36 -0.80
CA CYS A 76 0.44 -14.10 -0.08
C CYS A 76 -1.06 -13.82 0.08
N VAL A 77 -1.85 -14.04 -0.98
CA VAL A 77 -3.32 -13.94 -0.93
C VAL A 77 -3.91 -14.91 0.10
N GLN A 78 -3.39 -16.14 0.16
CA GLN A 78 -3.83 -17.13 1.14
C GLN A 78 -3.51 -16.71 2.58
N ALA A 79 -2.33 -16.13 2.84
CA ALA A 79 -1.96 -15.62 4.15
C ALA A 79 -2.88 -14.45 4.59
N LEU A 80 -3.19 -13.51 3.68
CA LEU A 80 -4.14 -12.43 3.95
C LEU A 80 -5.53 -12.98 4.28
N LYS A 81 -6.02 -13.94 3.48
CA LYS A 81 -7.33 -14.57 3.69
C LYS A 81 -7.43 -15.34 5.01
N GLN A 82 -6.34 -15.93 5.48
CA GLN A 82 -6.28 -16.57 6.79
C GLN A 82 -6.27 -15.53 7.92
N ALA A 83 -5.52 -14.43 7.76
CA ALA A 83 -5.46 -13.37 8.76
C ALA A 83 -6.82 -12.69 8.99
N THR A 84 -7.59 -12.47 7.92
CA THR A 84 -8.94 -11.87 8.02
C THR A 84 -9.97 -12.76 8.69
N GLN A 85 -9.68 -14.05 8.91
CA GLN A 85 -10.55 -14.91 9.74
C GLN A 85 -10.44 -14.58 11.24
N ARG A 86 -9.38 -13.88 11.67
CA ARG A 86 -9.11 -13.60 13.09
C ARG A 86 -9.05 -12.12 13.44
N LEU A 87 -8.69 -11.24 12.50
CA LEU A 87 -8.45 -9.82 12.74
C LEU A 87 -8.91 -8.97 11.54
N SER A 88 -9.11 -7.68 11.76
CA SER A 88 -9.47 -6.76 10.68
C SER A 88 -8.24 -6.31 9.89
N VAL A 89 -8.13 -6.70 8.62
CA VAL A 89 -7.01 -6.27 7.76
C VAL A 89 -7.49 -5.19 6.80
N SER A 90 -6.74 -4.09 6.72
CA SER A 90 -6.96 -3.01 5.75
C SER A 90 -5.73 -2.79 4.89
N PHE A 91 -5.93 -2.38 3.64
CA PHE A 91 -4.87 -2.21 2.65
C PHE A 91 -5.03 -0.88 1.90
N LEU A 92 -4.00 -0.05 2.01
CA LEU A 92 -3.79 1.15 1.21
C LEU A 92 -2.68 0.82 0.18
N PRO A 93 -2.88 1.01 -1.13
CA PRO A 93 -1.86 0.67 -2.11
C PRO A 93 -0.72 1.67 -2.17
N GLY A 94 0.50 1.16 -2.18
CA GLY A 94 1.71 1.94 -2.38
C GLY A 94 2.06 2.12 -3.86
N ASN A 95 3.28 2.58 -4.11
CA ASN A 95 3.78 2.80 -5.47
C ASN A 95 4.23 1.52 -6.20
N ARG A 96 4.41 0.40 -5.51
CA ARG A 96 4.78 -0.90 -6.11
C ARG A 96 3.59 -1.81 -6.34
N ASP A 97 2.51 -1.61 -5.61
CA ASP A 97 1.35 -2.49 -5.57
C ASP A 97 0.02 -1.76 -5.81
N PHE A 98 0.06 -0.59 -6.48
CA PHE A 98 -1.11 0.19 -6.88
C PHE A 98 -2.10 -0.55 -7.80
N LEU A 99 -1.69 -1.66 -8.42
CA LEU A 99 -2.53 -2.52 -9.25
C LEU A 99 -3.29 -3.60 -8.46
N VAL A 100 -3.11 -3.71 -7.14
CA VAL A 100 -3.95 -4.57 -6.31
C VAL A 100 -5.39 -4.09 -6.42
N GLY A 101 -6.26 -4.95 -6.93
CA GLY A 101 -7.66 -4.62 -7.21
C GLY A 101 -8.61 -4.86 -6.05
N ASP A 102 -9.77 -4.23 -6.12
CA ASP A 102 -10.82 -4.35 -5.09
C ASP A 102 -11.39 -5.78 -5.03
N ASP A 103 -11.47 -6.48 -6.17
CA ASP A 103 -11.96 -7.87 -6.23
C ASP A 103 -11.06 -8.84 -5.46
N LEU A 104 -9.73 -8.68 -5.56
CA LEU A 104 -8.79 -9.49 -4.79
C LEU A 104 -8.85 -9.18 -3.30
N LEU A 105 -8.93 -7.89 -2.93
CA LEU A 105 -9.07 -7.50 -1.53
C LEU A 105 -10.37 -8.05 -0.93
N ALA A 106 -11.48 -7.93 -1.66
CA ALA A 106 -12.76 -8.52 -1.28
C ALA A 106 -12.68 -10.06 -1.16
N HIS A 107 -11.98 -10.73 -2.08
CA HIS A 107 -11.74 -12.18 -2.00
C HIS A 107 -11.00 -12.59 -0.72
N CYS A 108 -10.09 -11.74 -0.25
CA CYS A 108 -9.34 -11.95 0.99
C CYS A 108 -10.11 -11.51 2.24
N GLY A 109 -11.20 -10.75 2.12
CA GLY A 109 -11.85 -10.08 3.25
C GLY A 109 -11.05 -8.87 3.79
N VAL A 110 -10.17 -8.31 2.96
CA VAL A 110 -9.36 -7.13 3.29
C VAL A 110 -10.10 -5.86 2.89
N LEU A 111 -10.12 -4.85 3.77
CA LEU A 111 -10.72 -3.56 3.49
C LEU A 111 -9.79 -2.69 2.64
N ARG A 112 -10.24 -2.25 1.46
CA ARG A 112 -9.57 -1.22 0.67
C ARG A 112 -9.64 0.14 1.39
N LEU A 113 -8.49 0.78 1.54
CA LEU A 113 -8.39 2.16 2.03
C LEU A 113 -8.20 3.13 0.86
N ALA A 114 -8.76 4.33 1.00
CA ALA A 114 -8.42 5.45 0.14
C ALA A 114 -7.09 6.07 0.60
N ASP A 115 -6.40 6.75 -0.32
CA ASP A 115 -5.19 7.50 0.00
C ASP A 115 -5.46 9.01 -0.18
N PRO A 116 -5.53 9.81 0.91
CA PRO A 116 -5.44 9.42 2.31
C PRO A 116 -6.77 8.90 2.90
N THR A 117 -6.71 8.32 4.10
CA THR A 117 -7.87 7.93 4.94
C THR A 117 -7.65 8.40 6.38
N VAL A 118 -8.72 8.68 7.12
CA VAL A 118 -8.62 8.90 8.59
C VAL A 118 -9.13 7.69 9.34
N LEU A 119 -8.32 7.15 10.26
CA LEU A 119 -8.78 6.25 11.31
C LEU A 119 -9.24 7.08 12.51
N HIS A 120 -10.51 6.92 12.89
CA HIS A 120 -11.04 7.40 14.16
C HIS A 120 -11.11 6.23 15.15
N ILE A 121 -10.20 6.21 16.11
CA ILE A 121 -10.08 5.17 17.13
C ILE A 121 -10.05 5.81 18.51
N TRP A 122 -10.92 5.34 19.39
CA TRP A 122 -11.17 5.95 20.71
C TRP A 122 -11.53 7.45 20.59
N ASP A 123 -10.72 8.33 21.18
CA ASP A 123 -10.82 9.79 21.08
C ASP A 123 -9.77 10.39 20.12
N ARG A 124 -9.10 9.56 19.31
CA ARG A 124 -8.01 9.95 18.41
C ARG A 124 -8.38 9.84 16.95
N ARG A 125 -7.92 10.81 16.18
CA ARG A 125 -7.98 10.82 14.71
C ARG A 125 -6.56 10.72 14.17
N VAL A 126 -6.32 9.66 13.41
CA VAL A 126 -5.03 9.36 12.79
C VAL A 126 -5.21 9.47 11.28
N LEU A 127 -4.49 10.39 10.66
CA LEU A 127 -4.41 10.49 9.21
C LEU A 127 -3.44 9.41 8.71
N VAL A 128 -3.85 8.65 7.71
CA VAL A 128 -3.00 7.65 7.07
C VAL A 128 -2.88 7.90 5.58
N SER A 129 -1.69 7.68 5.06
CA SER A 129 -1.37 7.73 3.64
C SER A 129 -0.27 6.71 3.36
N HIS A 130 -0.02 6.37 2.10
CA HIS A 130 1.27 5.76 1.76
C HIS A 130 2.41 6.80 1.87
N GLY A 131 2.13 8.07 1.54
CA GLY A 131 3.08 9.18 1.61
C GLY A 131 3.58 9.65 0.23
N ASP A 132 3.68 8.74 -0.74
CA ASP A 132 4.22 9.02 -2.08
C ASP A 132 3.51 10.15 -2.83
N ALA A 133 2.23 10.40 -2.54
CA ALA A 133 1.43 11.48 -3.11
C ALA A 133 1.93 12.88 -2.72
N TRP A 134 2.66 12.99 -1.61
CA TRP A 134 3.12 14.25 -1.03
C TRP A 134 4.64 14.45 -1.15
N CYS A 135 5.35 13.56 -1.84
CA CYS A 135 6.73 13.78 -2.27
C CYS A 135 6.77 14.78 -3.44
N LEU A 136 6.41 16.05 -3.18
CA LEU A 136 6.09 17.05 -4.20
C LEU A 136 7.32 17.53 -4.99
N ASP A 137 8.51 17.47 -4.39
CA ASP A 137 9.77 17.85 -5.02
C ASP A 137 10.23 16.84 -6.08
N ASP A 138 9.77 15.58 -6.02
CA ASP A 138 10.05 14.57 -7.06
C ASP A 138 9.04 14.69 -8.21
N VAL A 139 9.19 15.76 -8.99
CA VAL A 139 8.30 16.09 -10.12
C VAL A 139 8.26 14.97 -11.16
N GLU A 140 9.39 14.31 -11.41
CA GLU A 140 9.45 13.18 -12.36
C GLU A 140 8.66 11.98 -11.85
N TYR A 141 8.81 11.64 -10.56
CA TYR A 141 8.01 10.61 -9.92
C TYR A 141 6.52 10.97 -9.90
N GLN A 142 6.15 12.21 -9.55
CA GLN A 142 4.74 12.63 -9.54
C GLN A 142 4.10 12.52 -10.93
N ALA A 143 4.83 12.88 -12.00
CA ALA A 143 4.37 12.71 -13.37
C ALA A 143 4.18 11.22 -13.73
N PHE A 144 5.14 10.37 -13.35
CA PHE A 144 5.05 8.93 -13.54
C PHE A 144 3.86 8.32 -12.76
N ARG A 145 3.70 8.69 -11.50
CA ARG A 145 2.60 8.28 -10.61
C ARG A 145 1.24 8.61 -11.22
N GLN A 146 1.07 9.84 -11.72
CA GLN A 146 -0.16 10.26 -12.41
C GLN A 146 -0.42 9.41 -13.66
N GLN A 147 0.62 9.11 -14.44
CA GLN A 147 0.49 8.28 -15.64
C GLN A 147 0.05 6.85 -15.30
N VAL A 148 0.75 6.15 -14.40
CA VAL A 148 0.50 4.73 -14.11
C VAL A 148 -0.76 4.48 -13.28
N ARG A 149 -1.23 5.51 -12.56
CA ARG A 149 -2.52 5.47 -11.85
C ARG A 149 -3.71 5.91 -12.73
N SER A 150 -3.48 6.32 -13.98
CA SER A 150 -4.58 6.68 -14.89
C SER A 150 -5.37 5.43 -15.33
N PRO A 151 -6.71 5.50 -15.44
CA PRO A 151 -7.51 4.36 -15.89
C PRO A 151 -7.11 3.85 -17.28
N ALA A 152 -6.72 4.75 -18.19
CA ALA A 152 -6.28 4.39 -19.52
C ALA A 152 -5.01 3.52 -19.48
N TRP A 153 -4.02 3.90 -18.66
CA TRP A 153 -2.79 3.14 -18.50
C TRP A 153 -3.05 1.79 -17.83
N GLN A 154 -3.82 1.77 -16.74
CA GLN A 154 -4.12 0.52 -16.02
C GLN A 154 -4.87 -0.47 -16.90
N ASN A 155 -5.87 0.00 -17.67
CA ASN A 155 -6.61 -0.86 -18.59
C ASN A 155 -5.72 -1.41 -19.71
N ASP A 156 -4.88 -0.58 -20.34
CA ASP A 156 -3.93 -1.05 -21.36
C ASP A 156 -2.95 -2.06 -20.78
N PHE A 157 -2.34 -1.75 -19.63
CA PHE A 157 -1.38 -2.61 -18.98
C PHE A 157 -1.99 -3.96 -18.59
N LEU A 158 -3.14 -3.96 -17.91
CA LEU A 158 -3.83 -5.16 -17.44
C LEU A 158 -4.42 -6.00 -18.59
N SER A 159 -4.63 -5.43 -19.78
CA SER A 159 -5.06 -6.18 -20.96
C SER A 159 -3.96 -7.08 -21.57
N LYS A 160 -2.69 -6.84 -21.19
CA LYS A 160 -1.53 -7.59 -21.71
C LYS A 160 -1.40 -8.96 -21.05
N PRO A 161 -0.82 -9.95 -21.76
CA PRO A 161 -0.47 -11.25 -21.17
C PRO A 161 0.41 -11.08 -19.93
N LEU A 162 0.23 -11.94 -18.92
CA LEU A 162 0.96 -11.86 -17.64
C LEU A 162 2.48 -11.77 -17.82
N LEU A 163 3.05 -12.57 -18.72
CA LEU A 163 4.49 -12.56 -19.01
C LEU A 163 4.99 -11.20 -19.55
N GLU A 164 4.17 -10.52 -20.35
CA GLU A 164 4.49 -9.18 -20.88
C GLU A 164 4.47 -8.16 -19.75
N ARG A 165 3.43 -8.17 -18.90
CA ARG A 165 3.34 -7.28 -17.73
C ARG A 165 4.51 -7.45 -16.77
N GLN A 166 4.90 -8.70 -16.49
CA GLN A 166 6.07 -9.02 -15.66
C GLN A 166 7.37 -8.48 -16.28
N ALA A 167 7.54 -8.56 -17.61
CA ALA A 167 8.70 -8.01 -18.28
C ALA A 167 8.75 -6.48 -18.22
N VAL A 168 7.61 -5.81 -18.44
CA VAL A 168 7.49 -4.35 -18.31
C VAL A 168 7.82 -3.90 -16.88
N ALA A 169 7.25 -4.56 -15.87
CA ALA A 169 7.48 -4.20 -14.48
C ALA A 169 8.95 -4.38 -14.06
N ARG A 170 9.62 -5.45 -14.51
CA ARG A 170 11.07 -5.62 -14.30
C ARG A 170 11.87 -4.48 -14.93
N HIS A 171 11.52 -4.06 -16.15
CA HIS A 171 12.20 -2.97 -16.82
C HIS A 171 12.02 -1.62 -16.09
N MET A 172 10.79 -1.33 -15.65
CA MET A 172 10.48 -0.14 -14.85
C MET A 172 11.30 -0.10 -13.56
N ARG A 173 11.44 -1.24 -12.87
CA ARG A 173 12.26 -1.34 -11.66
C ARG A 173 13.74 -1.10 -11.92
N GLN A 174 14.32 -1.74 -12.92
CA GLN A 174 15.72 -1.52 -13.30
C GLN A 174 16.00 -0.03 -13.63
N ALA A 175 15.07 0.63 -14.32
CA ALA A 175 15.19 2.05 -14.62
C ALA A 175 15.14 2.92 -13.35
N SER A 176 14.24 2.60 -12.41
CA SER A 176 14.12 3.28 -11.11
C SER A 176 15.38 3.10 -10.26
N GLU A 177 15.89 1.88 -10.14
CA GLU A 177 17.12 1.57 -9.38
C GLU A 177 18.36 2.27 -9.96
N THR A 178 18.46 2.32 -11.29
CA THR A 178 19.56 3.03 -11.98
C THR A 178 19.50 4.52 -11.69
N ARG A 179 18.30 5.12 -11.68
CA ARG A 179 18.10 6.53 -11.33
C ARG A 179 18.49 6.80 -9.88
N LYS A 180 18.02 5.96 -8.95
CA LYS A 180 18.35 6.07 -7.52
C LYS A 180 19.86 5.96 -7.27
N SER A 181 20.55 5.05 -7.94
CA SER A 181 22.00 4.85 -7.79
C SER A 181 22.85 5.98 -8.38
N GLY A 182 22.27 6.81 -9.25
CA GLY A 182 22.93 7.96 -9.87
C GLY A 182 22.80 9.27 -9.08
N LEU A 183 21.99 9.31 -8.02
CA LEU A 183 21.83 10.49 -7.17
C LEU A 183 22.99 10.59 -6.17
N PRO A 184 23.72 11.73 -6.13
CA PRO A 184 24.93 11.87 -5.33
C PRO A 184 24.69 12.02 -3.82
N ASP A 185 23.43 12.23 -3.39
CA ASP A 185 23.07 12.42 -1.99
C ASP A 185 21.71 11.78 -1.67
N MET A 186 21.66 10.96 -0.62
CA MET A 186 20.43 10.37 -0.09
C MET A 186 19.52 11.42 0.60
N SER A 187 20.04 12.63 0.88
CA SER A 187 19.25 13.75 1.39
C SER A 187 18.35 14.41 0.32
N LEU A 188 18.54 14.06 -0.96
CA LEU A 188 17.69 14.48 -2.09
C LEU A 188 16.53 13.50 -2.33
N TRP A 189 16.32 12.51 -1.46
CA TRP A 189 15.09 11.73 -1.48
C TRP A 189 13.95 12.68 -1.15
N ALA A 190 12.99 12.81 -2.05
CA ALA A 190 11.79 13.59 -1.77
C ALA A 190 11.02 12.89 -0.65
N ASP A 191 11.17 13.42 0.56
CA ASP A 191 10.32 13.07 1.68
C ASP A 191 8.94 13.71 1.48
N VAL A 192 7.99 13.34 2.33
CA VAL A 192 6.68 13.98 2.39
C VAL A 192 6.86 15.49 2.61
N ASP A 193 6.20 16.30 1.78
CA ASP A 193 6.13 17.74 1.97
C ASP A 193 5.44 18.04 3.30
N ARG A 194 6.20 18.65 4.21
CA ARG A 194 5.76 18.93 5.58
C ARG A 194 4.54 19.83 5.62
N ASP A 195 4.47 20.84 4.76
CA ASP A 195 3.40 21.84 4.81
C ASP A 195 2.09 21.23 4.27
N GLU A 196 2.17 20.41 3.22
CA GLU A 196 1.01 19.66 2.72
C GLU A 196 0.53 18.63 3.76
N ALA A 197 1.43 17.90 4.44
CA ALA A 197 1.05 16.99 5.53
C ALA A 197 0.36 17.73 6.69
N LEU A 198 0.92 18.84 7.17
CA LEU A 198 0.32 19.65 8.25
C LEU A 198 -1.03 20.22 7.86
N LYS A 199 -1.19 20.64 6.60
CA LYS A 199 -2.47 21.11 6.07
C LYS A 199 -3.52 19.99 6.09
N TRP A 200 -3.20 18.78 5.60
CA TRP A 200 -4.11 17.65 5.67
C TRP A 200 -4.46 17.24 7.10
N MET A 201 -3.49 17.26 8.02
CA MET A 201 -3.76 17.03 9.44
C MET A 201 -4.75 18.06 10.00
N GLY A 202 -4.58 19.34 9.65
CA GLY A 202 -5.50 20.42 10.02
C GLY A 202 -6.90 20.24 9.43
N ASP A 203 -6.99 19.99 8.12
CA ASP A 203 -8.26 19.84 7.39
C ASP A 203 -9.06 18.59 7.83
N THR A 204 -8.36 17.56 8.32
CA THR A 204 -8.98 16.33 8.83
C THR A 204 -9.14 16.30 10.34
N ASN A 205 -8.64 17.32 11.05
CA ASN A 205 -8.55 17.37 12.51
C ASN A 205 -7.87 16.11 13.09
N ALA A 206 -6.82 15.62 12.42
CA ALA A 206 -6.01 14.50 12.86
C ALA A 206 -4.82 15.02 13.68
N ALA A 207 -4.59 14.42 14.85
CA ALA A 207 -3.47 14.78 15.71
C ALA A 207 -2.19 14.02 15.34
N ASP A 208 -2.35 12.84 14.75
CA ASP A 208 -1.30 11.92 14.37
C ASP A 208 -1.36 11.69 12.85
N PHE A 209 -0.19 11.56 12.20
CA PHE A 209 -0.04 11.18 10.80
C PHE A 209 0.89 9.96 10.70
N VAL A 210 0.48 8.93 9.97
CA VAL A 210 1.23 7.71 9.74
C VAL A 210 1.34 7.45 8.24
N HIS A 211 2.56 7.23 7.75
CA HIS A 211 2.86 6.85 6.36
C HIS A 211 4.03 5.86 6.30
N GLY A 212 4.33 5.36 5.09
CA GLY A 212 5.47 4.48 4.81
C GLY A 212 6.76 5.23 4.51
#